data_AF-A0A1E1WTT4-F1
#
_entry.id   AF-A0A1E1WTT4-F1
#
_cell.length_a   1.000
_cell.length_b   1.000
_cell.length_c   1.000
_cell.angle_alpha   90.00
_cell.angle_beta   90.00
_cell.angle_gamma   90.00
#
_symmetry.space_group_name_H-M   'P 1'
#
loop_
_entity.id
_entity.type
_entity.pdbx_description
1 polymer ?
#
loop_
_entity_poly.entity_id
_entity_poly.type
_entity_poly.pdbx_seq_one_letter_code
_entity_poly.pdbx_strand_id
1 'polypeptide(L)'
;MKATLIFDSVNDLVFSKWDEGFLQRMKSFNEQESGNVTDNHNVAQLLSPIITSQRVMAAQFGNTYSSMQCKDNTTIVFDEWLDHVFLIISEQSVDDAHRELMDCKTFVQHICGQNVSLLHSPIYQEWLSVLLESRGKGDSIPGASGVIGESGATSAALNSLKAASKEIKCPPYNHYHFMLFVGDKLLALYSSRGSEDLTPPDLILMSIQCIAAQEYWKDKQEEQPTRLPWLSEENSAIVHTCAGAVGPSAPHSMHLAEIAPRIIFVILVDMELRDVGIATQMSNQVLSNLRRLLLQRNLEMLPSTLDALEGALKKTTDALKKNKAPANLCARLSTRMLELRKSCTTTTPLTPETTATAMHTALEAVIDHLKPDIPSLKMSQPVKELRTILAPYVDFLRVKAMRYFSLGSGEMDSGSLTLHKYVEEFPGLIHFVYVDRTTGRFLAPDMADCADMLSPDTIRGTVSRSFTYVR
;
A
#
# COMPACT_ATOMS: atom_id res chain seq x y z
N MET A 1 -18.45 -11.83 11.21
CA MET A 1 -17.65 -12.71 10.33
C MET A 1 -16.81 -11.90 9.37
N LYS A 2 -15.53 -12.24 9.23
CA LYS A 2 -14.61 -11.53 8.34
C LYS A 2 -13.41 -12.37 7.93
N ALA A 3 -13.12 -12.41 6.64
CA ALA A 3 -11.89 -12.94 6.09
C ALA A 3 -11.36 -12.08 4.93
N THR A 4 -10.05 -11.90 4.88
CA THR A 4 -9.29 -11.29 3.79
C THR A 4 -8.28 -12.31 3.29
N LEU A 5 -8.36 -12.63 2.00
CA LEU A 5 -7.65 -13.74 1.38
C LEU A 5 -7.04 -13.27 0.05
N ILE A 6 -5.85 -13.76 -0.27
CA ILE A 6 -5.18 -13.49 -1.56
C ILE A 6 -4.73 -14.82 -2.15
N PHE A 7 -5.18 -15.09 -3.37
CA PHE A 7 -4.85 -16.29 -4.13
C PHE A 7 -3.92 -15.97 -5.30
N ASP A 8 -2.94 -16.84 -5.55
CA ASP A 8 -2.05 -16.73 -6.71
C ASP A 8 -2.69 -17.29 -7.99
N SER A 9 -1.95 -17.26 -9.10
CA SER A 9 -2.40 -17.78 -10.40
C SER A 9 -2.74 -19.28 -10.41
N VAL A 10 -2.30 -20.07 -9.43
CA VAL A 10 -2.57 -21.52 -9.31
C VAL A 10 -3.71 -21.84 -8.32
N ASN A 11 -4.32 -20.80 -7.73
CA ASN A 11 -5.31 -20.89 -6.64
C ASN A 11 -4.71 -21.32 -5.29
N ASP A 12 -3.41 -21.14 -5.09
CA ASP A 12 -2.79 -21.30 -3.78
C ASP A 12 -2.97 -20.04 -2.94
N LEU A 13 -3.20 -20.23 -1.64
CA LEU A 13 -3.45 -19.14 -0.70
C LEU A 13 -2.12 -18.51 -0.27
N VAL A 14 -1.86 -17.28 -0.72
CA VAL A 14 -0.62 -16.53 -0.45
C VAL A 14 -0.73 -15.71 0.84
N PHE A 15 -1.92 -15.18 1.13
CA PHE A 15 -2.18 -14.42 2.35
C PHE A 15 -3.56 -14.75 2.90
N SER A 16 -3.64 -14.84 4.22
CA SER A 16 -4.86 -15.15 4.95
C SER A 16 -4.96 -14.37 6.25
N LYS A 17 -6.08 -13.69 6.45
CA LYS A 17 -6.45 -13.07 7.71
C LYS A 17 -7.94 -13.23 7.95
N TRP A 18 -8.33 -13.84 9.07
CA TRP A 18 -9.74 -14.10 9.38
C TRP A 18 -10.03 -13.99 10.87
N ASP A 19 -11.30 -13.72 11.19
CA ASP A 19 -11.83 -13.76 12.55
C ASP A 19 -12.28 -15.18 12.97
N GLU A 20 -12.47 -15.38 14.27
CA GLU A 20 -12.96 -16.67 14.80
C GLU A 20 -14.35 -17.03 14.26
N GLY A 21 -15.19 -16.04 13.98
CA GLY A 21 -16.52 -16.23 13.41
C GLY A 21 -16.47 -16.88 12.02
N PHE A 22 -15.54 -16.44 11.16
CA PHE A 22 -15.29 -17.08 9.86
C PHE A 22 -14.85 -18.54 10.03
N LEU A 23 -13.92 -18.79 10.96
CA LEU A 23 -13.42 -20.14 11.21
C LEU A 23 -14.52 -21.11 11.65
N GLN A 24 -15.41 -20.66 12.55
CA GLN A 24 -16.55 -21.45 13.03
C GLN A 24 -17.48 -21.84 11.89
N ARG A 25 -17.74 -20.94 10.94
CA ARG A 25 -18.58 -21.25 9.80
C ARG A 25 -17.90 -22.16 8.78
N MET A 26 -16.61 -21.98 8.52
CA MET A 26 -15.88 -22.90 7.64
C MET A 26 -15.87 -24.33 8.22
N LYS A 27 -15.79 -24.48 9.54
CA LYS A 27 -15.97 -25.78 10.22
C LYS A 27 -17.34 -26.39 9.98
N SER A 28 -18.42 -25.59 9.93
CA SER A 28 -19.77 -26.09 9.64
C SER A 28 -19.93 -26.64 8.21
N PHE A 29 -19.09 -26.21 7.26
CA PHE A 29 -19.09 -26.74 5.89
C PHE A 29 -18.22 -27.99 5.72
N ASN A 30 -17.33 -28.29 6.67
CA ASN A 30 -16.37 -29.39 6.57
C ASN A 30 -16.79 -30.66 7.35
N GLU A 31 -18.10 -30.98 7.37
CA GLU A 31 -18.68 -32.08 8.16
C GLU A 31 -18.07 -33.48 7.91
N GLN A 32 -17.17 -33.64 6.93
CA GLN A 32 -16.57 -34.93 6.55
C GLN A 32 -15.11 -35.14 6.98
N GLU A 33 -14.39 -34.14 7.51
CA GLU A 33 -13.02 -34.35 8.00
C GLU A 33 -12.84 -33.89 9.44
N SER A 34 -12.48 -34.83 10.31
CA SER A 34 -11.99 -34.63 11.68
C SER A 34 -10.61 -33.94 11.72
N GLY A 35 -10.35 -33.02 10.80
CA GLY A 35 -9.17 -32.19 10.72
C GLY A 35 -9.50 -30.79 11.23
N ASN A 36 -8.63 -30.23 12.06
CA ASN A 36 -8.76 -28.83 12.47
C ASN A 36 -8.79 -27.95 11.20
N VAL A 37 -9.93 -27.32 10.91
CA VAL A 37 -10.01 -26.21 9.95
C VAL A 37 -9.33 -25.01 10.61
N THR A 38 -8.01 -25.07 10.68
CA THR A 38 -7.09 -24.01 11.07
C THR A 38 -6.07 -23.76 9.96
N ASP A 39 -5.99 -24.67 9.00
CA ASP A 39 -4.94 -24.70 7.99
C ASP A 39 -5.38 -24.00 6.71
N ASN A 40 -4.53 -23.12 6.21
CA ASN A 40 -4.67 -22.39 4.95
C ASN A 40 -5.06 -23.30 3.78
N HIS A 41 -4.60 -24.55 3.80
CA HIS A 41 -4.91 -25.55 2.78
C HIS A 41 -6.40 -25.91 2.72
N ASN A 42 -7.03 -26.13 3.88
CA ASN A 42 -8.45 -26.51 3.93
C ASN A 42 -9.35 -25.35 3.48
N VAL A 43 -8.99 -24.13 3.85
CA VAL A 43 -9.70 -22.92 3.39
C VAL A 43 -9.54 -22.72 1.88
N ALA A 44 -8.33 -22.93 1.35
CA ALA A 44 -8.07 -22.84 -0.09
C ALA A 44 -8.88 -23.87 -0.89
N GLN A 45 -8.93 -25.12 -0.41
CA GLN A 45 -9.72 -26.18 -1.05
C GLN A 45 -11.21 -25.84 -1.10
N LEU A 46 -11.78 -25.37 0.01
CA LEU A 46 -13.21 -25.04 0.10
C LEU A 46 -13.58 -23.85 -0.80
N LEU A 47 -12.68 -22.88 -0.98
CA LEU A 47 -12.92 -21.69 -1.79
C LEU A 47 -12.50 -21.83 -3.26
N SER A 48 -11.70 -22.84 -3.60
CA SER A 48 -11.21 -23.10 -4.96
C SER A 48 -12.32 -23.15 -6.03
N PRO A 49 -13.50 -23.76 -5.80
CA PRO A 49 -14.59 -23.73 -6.78
C PRO A 49 -15.11 -22.32 -7.09
N ILE A 50 -15.17 -21.45 -6.07
CA ILE A 50 -15.63 -20.07 -6.21
C ILE A 50 -14.60 -19.24 -6.99
N ILE A 51 -13.31 -19.37 -6.65
CA ILE A 51 -12.22 -18.70 -7.36
C ILE A 51 -12.15 -19.17 -8.81
N THR A 52 -12.25 -20.47 -9.04
CA THR A 52 -12.26 -21.06 -10.39
C THR A 52 -13.45 -20.57 -11.20
N SER A 53 -14.63 -20.48 -10.59
CA SER A 53 -15.81 -19.90 -11.23
C SER A 53 -15.56 -18.46 -11.65
N GLN A 54 -15.00 -17.62 -10.79
CA GLN A 54 -14.69 -16.22 -11.10
C GLN A 54 -13.74 -16.13 -12.30
N ARG A 55 -12.66 -16.92 -12.29
CA ARG A 55 -11.64 -16.92 -13.36
C ARG A 55 -12.17 -17.41 -14.69
N VAL A 56 -12.99 -18.45 -14.69
CA VAL A 56 -13.64 -18.97 -15.91
C VAL A 56 -14.60 -17.92 -16.48
N MET A 57 -15.39 -17.27 -15.62
CA MET A 57 -16.31 -16.20 -16.03
C MET A 57 -15.55 -15.00 -16.61
N ALA A 58 -14.39 -14.66 -16.04
CA ALA A 58 -13.48 -13.65 -16.57
C ALA A 58 -12.91 -14.02 -17.95
N ALA A 59 -12.29 -15.20 -18.03
CA ALA A 59 -11.48 -15.61 -19.16
C ALA A 59 -12.34 -16.01 -20.36
N GLN A 60 -13.42 -16.77 -20.17
CA GLN A 60 -14.21 -17.33 -21.26
C GLN A 60 -15.40 -16.45 -21.66
N PHE A 61 -16.02 -15.78 -20.69
CA PHE A 61 -17.27 -15.05 -20.92
C PHE A 61 -17.10 -13.53 -20.89
N GLY A 62 -15.91 -13.03 -20.52
CA GLY A 62 -15.66 -11.59 -20.37
C GLY A 62 -16.55 -10.94 -19.30
N ASN A 63 -17.07 -11.74 -18.37
CA ASN A 63 -18.00 -11.30 -17.33
C ASN A 63 -17.42 -11.61 -15.95
N THR A 64 -16.61 -10.70 -15.43
CA THR A 64 -16.12 -10.75 -14.05
C THR A 64 -17.15 -10.13 -13.13
N TYR A 65 -17.94 -10.94 -12.42
CA TYR A 65 -18.65 -10.42 -11.27
C TYR A 65 -17.64 -9.93 -10.23
N SER A 66 -17.91 -8.76 -9.65
CA SER A 66 -17.03 -8.13 -8.65
C SER A 66 -17.46 -8.46 -7.21
N SER A 67 -18.68 -8.98 -7.04
CA SER A 67 -19.21 -9.38 -5.74
C SER A 67 -20.32 -10.42 -5.86
N MET A 68 -20.57 -11.13 -4.77
CA MET A 68 -21.71 -12.02 -4.55
C MET A 68 -22.31 -11.70 -3.19
N GLN A 69 -23.63 -11.70 -3.11
CA GLN A 69 -24.35 -11.60 -1.84
C GLN A 69 -25.20 -12.84 -1.63
N CYS A 70 -24.96 -13.53 -0.53
CA CYS A 70 -25.70 -14.72 -0.13
C CYS A 70 -26.96 -14.33 0.64
N LYS A 71 -27.94 -15.25 0.70
CA LYS A 71 -29.22 -15.02 1.41
C LYS A 71 -29.07 -14.84 2.92
N ASP A 72 -27.95 -15.26 3.49
CA ASP A 72 -27.59 -15.13 4.89
C ASP A 72 -26.81 -13.84 5.20
N ASN A 73 -26.92 -12.82 4.34
CA ASN A 73 -26.21 -11.54 4.42
C ASN A 73 -24.68 -11.63 4.29
N THR A 74 -24.14 -12.78 3.88
CA THR A 74 -22.71 -12.88 3.58
C THR A 74 -22.40 -12.23 2.26
N THR A 75 -21.52 -11.26 2.32
CA THR A 75 -20.98 -10.55 1.17
C THR A 75 -19.60 -11.10 0.84
N ILE A 76 -19.40 -11.45 -0.43
CA ILE A 76 -18.12 -11.88 -0.97
C ILE A 76 -17.73 -10.90 -2.06
N VAL A 77 -16.55 -10.30 -1.97
CA VAL A 77 -16.06 -9.32 -2.93
C VAL A 77 -14.75 -9.78 -3.54
N PHE A 78 -14.65 -9.65 -4.86
CA PHE A 78 -13.50 -10.05 -5.66
C PHE A 78 -12.86 -8.83 -6.33
N ASP A 79 -11.53 -8.85 -6.41
CA ASP A 79 -10.76 -7.99 -7.29
C ASP A 79 -9.54 -8.77 -7.79
N GLU A 80 -9.03 -8.39 -8.95
CA GLU A 80 -7.90 -9.05 -9.58
C GLU A 80 -6.76 -8.06 -9.82
N TRP A 81 -5.53 -8.49 -9.58
CA TRP A 81 -4.35 -7.70 -9.87
C TRP A 81 -3.13 -8.60 -10.10
N LEU A 82 -2.44 -8.41 -11.23
CA LEU A 82 -1.25 -9.20 -11.62
C LEU A 82 -1.47 -10.72 -11.49
N ASP A 83 -2.59 -11.22 -12.00
CA ASP A 83 -3.01 -12.64 -11.93
C ASP A 83 -3.28 -13.18 -10.50
N HIS A 84 -3.30 -12.31 -9.49
CA HIS A 84 -3.71 -12.64 -8.12
C HIS A 84 -5.16 -12.22 -7.89
N VAL A 85 -5.92 -13.05 -7.18
CA VAL A 85 -7.32 -12.77 -6.81
C VAL A 85 -7.38 -12.36 -5.35
N PHE A 86 -7.84 -11.14 -5.11
CA PHE A 86 -8.11 -10.59 -3.80
C PHE A 86 -9.56 -10.89 -3.45
N LEU A 87 -9.78 -11.43 -2.25
CA LEU A 87 -11.08 -11.85 -1.77
C LEU A 87 -11.34 -11.32 -0.36
N ILE A 88 -12.48 -10.67 -0.15
CA ILE A 88 -13.01 -10.40 1.18
C ILE A 88 -14.36 -11.06 1.36
N ILE A 89 -14.52 -11.73 2.49
CA ILE A 89 -15.79 -12.32 2.94
C ILE A 89 -16.18 -11.58 4.22
N SER A 90 -17.34 -10.93 4.24
CA SER A 90 -17.82 -10.21 5.41
C SER A 90 -19.35 -10.16 5.47
N GLU A 91 -19.91 -9.75 6.61
CA GLU A 91 -21.35 -9.47 6.76
C GLU A 91 -21.66 -7.98 6.54
N GLN A 92 -20.69 -7.21 6.05
CA GLN A 92 -20.84 -5.77 5.82
C GLN A 92 -21.56 -5.49 4.50
N SER A 93 -21.88 -4.21 4.28
CA SER A 93 -22.37 -3.74 2.99
C SER A 93 -21.35 -4.04 1.88
N VAL A 94 -21.85 -4.26 0.66
CA VAL A 94 -21.00 -4.51 -0.52
C VAL A 94 -20.02 -3.37 -0.75
N ASP A 95 -20.43 -2.13 -0.50
CA ASP A 95 -19.59 -0.94 -0.66
C ASP A 95 -18.45 -0.90 0.37
N ASP A 96 -18.72 -1.23 1.62
CA ASP A 96 -17.67 -1.23 2.66
C ASP A 96 -16.69 -2.38 2.46
N ALA A 97 -17.17 -3.56 2.05
CA ALA A 97 -16.32 -4.69 1.70
C ALA A 97 -15.43 -4.37 0.48
N HIS A 98 -15.97 -3.68 -0.55
CA HIS A 98 -15.18 -3.19 -1.69
C HIS A 98 -14.09 -2.21 -1.25
N ARG A 99 -14.41 -1.24 -0.38
CA ARG A 99 -13.41 -0.28 0.11
C ARG A 99 -12.29 -0.97 0.87
N GLU A 100 -12.62 -1.91 1.75
CA GLU A 100 -11.61 -2.64 2.48
C GLU A 100 -10.73 -3.51 1.57
N LEU A 101 -11.32 -4.07 0.50
CA LEU A 101 -10.56 -4.82 -0.50
C LEU A 101 -9.57 -3.91 -1.23
N MET A 102 -10.00 -2.69 -1.54
CA MET A 102 -9.15 -1.67 -2.15
C MET A 102 -8.03 -1.19 -1.22
N ASP A 103 -8.29 -1.04 0.09
CA ASP A 103 -7.24 -0.76 1.08
C ASP A 103 -6.20 -1.88 1.09
N CYS A 104 -6.65 -3.14 1.13
CA CYS A 104 -5.78 -4.31 1.09
C CYS A 104 -4.93 -4.34 -0.18
N LYS A 105 -5.54 -4.15 -1.35
CA LYS A 105 -4.83 -4.09 -2.64
C LYS A 105 -3.82 -2.94 -2.67
N THR A 106 -4.17 -1.78 -2.13
CA THR A 106 -3.28 -0.61 -2.07
C THR A 106 -2.07 -0.89 -1.18
N PHE A 107 -2.27 -1.53 -0.01
CA PHE A 107 -1.15 -1.91 0.85
C PHE A 107 -0.25 -2.97 0.21
N VAL A 108 -0.82 -3.97 -0.47
CA VAL A 108 -0.02 -4.96 -1.20
C VAL A 108 0.77 -4.29 -2.32
N GLN A 109 0.14 -3.43 -3.11
CA GLN A 109 0.84 -2.63 -4.12
C GLN A 109 1.98 -1.80 -3.51
N HIS A 110 1.77 -1.25 -2.33
CA HIS A 110 2.77 -0.44 -1.64
C HIS A 110 3.95 -1.26 -1.09
N ILE A 111 3.72 -2.38 -0.39
CA ILE A 111 4.81 -3.15 0.24
C ILE A 111 5.45 -4.16 -0.72
N CYS A 112 4.68 -4.71 -1.65
CA CYS A 112 5.16 -5.73 -2.59
C CYS A 112 5.49 -5.16 -3.97
N GLY A 113 4.93 -4.01 -4.35
CA GLY A 113 5.01 -3.54 -5.72
C GLY A 113 4.51 -4.61 -6.66
N GLN A 114 5.15 -4.76 -7.81
CA GLN A 114 4.76 -5.79 -8.79
C GLN A 114 5.06 -7.23 -8.34
N ASN A 115 5.82 -7.43 -7.27
CA ASN A 115 6.23 -8.76 -6.79
C ASN A 115 5.33 -9.23 -5.65
N VAL A 116 4.10 -9.64 -5.96
CA VAL A 116 3.14 -10.13 -4.94
C VAL A 116 3.63 -11.40 -4.26
N SER A 117 4.51 -12.17 -4.90
CA SER A 117 5.16 -13.37 -4.34
C SER A 117 5.97 -13.08 -3.07
N LEU A 118 6.28 -11.81 -2.78
CA LEU A 118 6.85 -11.40 -1.48
C LEU A 118 5.96 -11.80 -0.30
N LEU A 119 4.64 -11.90 -0.49
CA LEU A 119 3.70 -12.36 0.53
C LEU A 119 3.84 -13.84 0.91
N HIS A 120 4.63 -14.65 0.19
CA HIS A 120 5.00 -15.99 0.68
C HIS A 120 5.91 -15.92 1.92
N SER A 121 6.56 -14.78 2.15
CA SER A 121 7.33 -14.56 3.37
C SER A 121 6.41 -14.27 4.55
N PRO A 122 6.56 -14.97 5.70
CA PRO A 122 5.74 -14.70 6.88
C PRO A 122 5.89 -13.26 7.38
N ILE A 123 7.07 -12.65 7.18
CA ILE A 123 7.37 -11.25 7.52
C ILE A 123 6.44 -10.29 6.78
N TYR A 124 6.22 -10.52 5.48
CA TYR A 124 5.33 -9.68 4.66
C TYR A 124 3.85 -9.93 4.97
N GLN A 125 3.47 -11.15 5.33
CA GLN A 125 2.11 -11.45 5.79
C GLN A 125 1.79 -10.76 7.12
N GLU A 126 2.73 -10.80 8.07
CA GLU A 126 2.61 -10.09 9.33
C GLU A 126 2.56 -8.57 9.09
N TRP A 127 3.42 -8.05 8.21
CA TRP A 127 3.39 -6.64 7.81
C TRP A 127 2.01 -6.20 7.33
N LEU A 128 1.47 -6.90 6.34
CA LEU A 128 0.17 -6.59 5.75
C LEU A 128 -0.93 -6.67 6.80
N SER A 129 -0.86 -7.66 7.71
CA SER A 129 -1.82 -7.81 8.80
C SER A 129 -1.84 -6.60 9.72
N VAL A 130 -0.67 -6.11 10.13
CA VAL A 130 -0.56 -4.94 11.03
C VAL A 130 -1.00 -3.66 10.31
N LEU A 131 -0.66 -3.50 9.03
CA LEU A 131 -1.14 -2.36 8.23
C LEU A 131 -2.67 -2.34 8.13
N LEU A 132 -3.28 -3.49 7.84
CA LEU A 132 -4.74 -3.62 7.78
C LEU A 132 -5.40 -3.27 9.11
N GLU A 133 -4.80 -3.60 10.25
CA GLU A 133 -5.30 -3.20 11.57
C GLU A 133 -5.10 -1.72 11.88
N SER A 134 -4.02 -1.14 11.37
CA SER A 134 -3.59 0.22 11.70
C SER A 134 -4.23 1.29 10.82
N ARG A 135 -4.80 0.91 9.67
CA ARG A 135 -5.38 1.82 8.66
C ARG A 135 -6.42 2.82 9.20
N GLY A 136 -7.13 2.46 10.27
CA GLY A 136 -8.15 3.30 10.90
C GLY A 136 -7.72 3.97 12.21
N LYS A 137 -6.50 3.71 12.69
CA LYS A 137 -6.01 4.15 14.00
C LYS A 137 -5.36 5.54 14.00
N GLY A 138 -5.33 6.21 12.85
CA GLY A 138 -4.79 7.57 12.72
C GLY A 138 -5.56 8.62 13.53
N ASP A 139 -4.83 9.67 13.90
CA ASP A 139 -5.40 10.85 14.57
C ASP A 139 -6.11 11.79 13.57
N SER A 140 -5.86 11.63 12.26
CA SER A 140 -6.42 12.38 11.12
C SER A 140 -7.54 11.59 10.42
N ILE A 141 -8.25 12.24 9.48
CA ILE A 141 -9.30 11.59 8.69
C ILE A 141 -8.70 10.41 7.90
N PRO A 142 -9.33 9.22 7.90
CA PRO A 142 -8.87 8.08 7.12
C PRO A 142 -8.61 8.47 5.66
N GLY A 143 -7.40 8.22 5.17
CA GLY A 143 -7.00 8.57 3.81
C GLY A 143 -6.49 10.00 3.63
N ALA A 144 -6.20 10.75 4.71
CA ALA A 144 -5.53 12.05 4.63
C ALA A 144 -4.32 12.09 5.58
N SER A 145 -3.17 12.57 5.09
CA SER A 145 -2.04 12.93 5.94
C SER A 145 -2.22 14.37 6.41
N GLY A 146 -2.31 14.58 7.73
CA GLY A 146 -2.32 15.93 8.30
C GLY A 146 -0.95 16.60 8.19
N VAL A 147 -0.88 17.93 8.15
CA VAL A 147 0.38 18.68 8.21
C VAL A 147 0.37 19.55 9.45
N ILE A 148 1.45 19.52 10.23
CA ILE A 148 1.63 20.47 11.33
C ILE A 148 2.02 21.81 10.71
N GLY A 149 1.19 22.84 10.93
CA GLY A 149 1.41 24.18 10.42
C GLY A 149 2.77 24.78 10.82
N GLU A 150 3.12 25.90 10.19
CA GLU A 150 4.39 26.58 10.44
C GLU A 150 4.54 26.97 11.93
N SER A 151 5.64 26.52 12.54
CA SER A 151 5.96 26.77 13.95
C SER A 151 7.48 26.74 14.15
N GLY A 152 7.96 27.22 15.29
CA GLY A 152 9.36 27.09 15.67
C GLY A 152 9.85 25.63 15.67
N ALA A 153 8.98 24.69 16.06
CA ALA A 153 9.25 23.24 16.02
C ALA A 153 9.42 22.74 14.57
N THR A 154 8.57 23.19 13.64
CA THR A 154 8.64 22.86 12.22
C THR A 154 9.96 23.34 11.60
N SER A 155 10.37 24.58 11.89
CA SER A 155 11.65 25.13 11.41
C SER A 155 12.86 24.41 12.01
N ALA A 156 12.83 24.10 13.31
CA ALA A 156 13.88 23.34 13.97
C ALA A 156 14.02 21.92 13.41
N ALA A 157 12.88 21.24 13.20
CA ALA A 157 12.81 19.92 12.58
C ALA A 157 13.42 19.94 11.17
N LEU A 158 13.00 20.88 10.31
CA LEU A 158 13.50 20.99 8.94
C LEU A 158 15.01 21.24 8.88
N ASN A 159 15.54 22.11 9.75
CA ASN A 159 16.98 22.37 9.82
C ASN A 159 17.76 21.14 10.30
N SER A 160 17.19 20.37 11.21
CA SER A 160 17.79 19.11 11.70
C SER A 160 17.82 18.04 10.60
N LEU A 161 16.75 17.92 9.80
CA LEU A 161 16.73 16.99 8.66
C LEU A 161 17.79 17.35 7.61
N LYS A 162 18.01 18.65 7.37
CA LYS A 162 19.08 19.14 6.48
C LYS A 162 20.50 18.87 7.02
N ALA A 163 20.66 18.78 8.33
CA ALA A 163 21.94 18.38 8.94
C ALA A 163 22.13 16.87 8.80
N ALA A 164 21.11 16.08 9.16
CA ALA A 164 21.10 14.62 9.06
C ALA A 164 21.39 14.13 7.63
N SER A 165 20.89 14.81 6.59
CA SER A 165 21.14 14.45 5.20
C SER A 165 22.60 14.61 4.75
N LYS A 166 23.39 15.43 5.44
CA LYS A 166 24.83 15.57 5.16
C LYS A 166 25.64 14.40 5.72
N GLU A 167 25.14 13.79 6.79
CA GLU A 167 25.77 12.67 7.49
C GLU A 167 25.33 11.31 6.92
N ILE A 168 24.03 11.17 6.66
CA ILE A 168 23.45 9.93 6.13
C ILE A 168 23.57 9.98 4.60
N LYS A 169 24.62 9.34 4.10
CA LYS A 169 24.83 9.10 2.67
C LYS A 169 24.75 7.62 2.39
N CYS A 170 24.13 7.28 1.26
CA CYS A 170 23.92 5.89 0.85
C CYS A 170 24.44 5.64 -0.58
N PRO A 171 25.75 5.69 -0.85
CA PRO A 171 26.27 5.37 -2.18
C PRO A 171 25.85 3.95 -2.60
N PRO A 172 25.40 3.71 -3.85
CA PRO A 172 25.42 4.62 -4.99
C PRO A 172 24.22 5.59 -5.09
N TYR A 173 23.20 5.44 -4.25
CA TYR A 173 21.95 6.19 -4.31
C TYR A 173 22.14 7.64 -3.86
N ASN A 174 21.73 8.57 -4.73
CA ASN A 174 21.89 10.01 -4.50
C ASN A 174 20.59 10.71 -4.10
N HIS A 175 19.46 10.02 -4.26
CA HIS A 175 18.13 10.58 -4.08
C HIS A 175 17.46 10.02 -2.84
N TYR A 176 17.02 10.90 -1.95
CA TYR A 176 16.40 10.52 -0.68
C TYR A 176 15.42 11.56 -0.15
N HIS A 177 14.50 11.12 0.70
CA HIS A 177 13.53 11.91 1.43
C HIS A 177 13.63 11.62 2.92
N PHE A 178 13.69 12.69 3.72
CA PHE A 178 13.79 12.66 5.17
C PHE A 178 12.51 13.26 5.71
N MET A 179 11.76 12.50 6.49
CA MET A 179 10.45 12.90 7.00
C MET A 179 10.39 12.74 8.51
N LEU A 180 9.69 13.68 9.17
CA LEU A 180 9.32 13.56 10.56
C LEU A 180 7.80 13.52 10.66
N PHE A 181 7.28 12.42 11.19
CA PHE A 181 5.87 12.24 11.49
C PHE A 181 5.63 12.40 12.99
N VAL A 182 4.49 12.99 13.32
CA VAL A 182 3.98 13.20 14.67
C VAL A 182 2.56 12.65 14.72
N GLY A 183 2.40 11.46 15.29
CA GLY A 183 1.24 10.60 15.06
C GLY A 183 1.18 10.22 13.59
N ASP A 184 0.11 10.62 12.91
CA ASP A 184 -0.10 10.45 11.48
C ASP A 184 0.08 11.73 10.65
N LYS A 185 0.53 12.80 11.32
CA LYS A 185 0.72 14.12 10.73
C LYS A 185 2.18 14.33 10.35
N LEU A 186 2.43 14.88 9.17
CA LEU A 186 3.75 15.27 8.72
C LEU A 186 4.16 16.60 9.39
N LEU A 187 5.25 16.56 10.14
CA LEU A 187 5.86 17.76 10.75
C LEU A 187 6.80 18.45 9.76
N ALA A 188 7.71 17.70 9.14
CA ALA A 188 8.69 18.24 8.20
C ALA A 188 9.11 17.20 7.17
N LEU A 189 9.36 17.66 5.94
CA LEU A 189 9.87 16.88 4.83
C LEU A 189 11.06 17.60 4.21
N TYR A 190 12.17 16.90 4.04
CA TYR A 190 13.34 17.34 3.31
C TYR A 190 13.66 16.34 2.20
N SER A 191 13.71 16.82 0.96
CA SER A 191 14.10 16.03 -0.21
C SER A 191 15.49 16.46 -0.70
N SER A 192 16.30 15.48 -1.11
CA SER A 192 17.59 15.74 -1.73
C SER A 192 17.44 16.47 -3.08
N ARG A 193 18.53 17.07 -3.58
CA ARG A 193 18.49 17.76 -4.87
C ARG A 193 18.30 16.76 -6.02
N GLY A 194 17.27 17.00 -6.84
CA GLY A 194 16.97 16.15 -7.99
C GLY A 194 16.10 14.93 -7.65
N SER A 195 15.72 14.75 -6.38
CA SER A 195 14.65 13.81 -6.03
C SER A 195 13.34 14.24 -6.65
N GLU A 196 12.56 13.28 -7.15
CA GLU A 196 11.19 13.53 -7.57
C GLU A 196 10.28 13.76 -6.36
N ASP A 197 9.21 14.54 -6.55
CA ASP A 197 8.27 14.82 -5.47
C ASP A 197 7.45 13.59 -5.11
N LEU A 198 7.27 13.36 -3.81
CA LEU A 198 6.38 12.32 -3.29
C LEU A 198 4.93 12.73 -3.53
N THR A 199 4.12 11.79 -4.01
CA THR A 199 2.71 12.05 -4.26
C THR A 199 1.92 12.02 -2.94
N PRO A 200 0.74 12.67 -2.87
CA PRO A 200 -0.09 12.61 -1.66
C PRO A 200 -0.44 11.18 -1.20
N PRO A 201 -0.76 10.23 -2.11
CA PRO A 201 -0.92 8.81 -1.75
C PRO A 201 0.31 8.23 -1.06
N ASP A 202 1.52 8.55 -1.51
CA ASP A 202 2.75 8.06 -0.88
C ASP A 202 2.87 8.54 0.56
N LEU A 203 2.58 9.82 0.82
CA LEU A 203 2.64 10.39 2.16
C LEU A 203 1.60 9.78 3.12
N ILE A 204 0.40 9.47 2.62
CA ILE A 204 -0.64 8.77 3.39
C ILE A 204 -0.20 7.34 3.72
N LEU A 205 0.37 6.63 2.75
CA LEU A 205 0.88 5.27 2.99
C LEU A 205 2.03 5.29 4.01
N MET A 206 2.94 6.27 3.92
CA MET A 206 4.00 6.48 4.90
C MET A 206 3.46 6.81 6.30
N SER A 207 2.40 7.62 6.42
CA SER A 207 1.81 7.89 7.74
C SER A 207 1.19 6.64 8.35
N ILE A 208 0.54 5.79 7.56
CA ILE A 208 0.00 4.50 8.03
C ILE A 208 1.10 3.56 8.48
N GLN A 209 2.22 3.49 7.75
CA GLN A 209 3.42 2.74 8.18
C GLN A 209 3.94 3.24 9.53
N CYS A 210 3.95 4.56 9.74
CA CYS A 210 4.34 5.16 11.01
C CYS A 210 3.38 4.77 12.15
N ILE A 211 2.06 4.84 11.93
CA ILE A 211 1.06 4.41 12.92
C ILE A 211 1.26 2.93 13.27
N ALA A 212 1.40 2.07 12.26
CA ALA A 212 1.64 0.64 12.45
C ALA A 212 2.89 0.38 13.31
N ALA A 213 3.98 1.10 13.03
CA ALA A 213 5.20 1.01 13.82
C ALA A 213 5.00 1.43 15.29
N GLN A 214 4.27 2.53 15.52
CA GLN A 214 3.98 3.03 16.88
C GLN A 214 3.15 2.04 17.69
N GLU A 215 2.10 1.50 17.08
CA GLU A 215 1.21 0.52 17.73
C GLU A 215 2.01 -0.72 18.14
N TYR A 216 2.88 -1.22 17.26
CA TYR A 216 3.70 -2.37 17.59
C TYR A 216 4.74 -2.08 18.69
N TRP A 217 5.41 -0.92 18.65
CA TRP A 217 6.36 -0.55 19.72
C TRP A 217 5.68 -0.37 21.07
N LYS A 218 4.41 0.08 21.08
CA LYS A 218 3.62 0.21 22.31
C LYS A 218 3.33 -1.15 22.94
N ASP A 219 2.98 -2.15 22.14
CA ASP A 219 2.61 -3.49 22.63
C ASP A 219 3.82 -4.31 23.13
N LYS A 220 5.05 -3.94 22.74
CA LYS A 220 6.29 -4.68 23.00
C LYS A 220 7.22 -4.02 24.03
N GLN A 221 6.68 -3.26 25.00
CA GLN A 221 7.46 -2.49 26.00
C GLN A 221 8.40 -3.30 26.93
N GLU A 222 8.59 -4.62 26.75
CA GLU A 222 9.46 -5.44 27.58
C GLU A 222 10.67 -6.05 26.82
N GLU A 223 11.86 -5.56 27.21
CA GLU A 223 13.19 -6.21 27.28
C GLU A 223 14.11 -6.41 26.06
N GLN A 224 13.77 -6.10 24.80
CA GLN A 224 14.72 -6.27 23.67
C GLN A 224 14.66 -5.17 22.59
N PRO A 225 15.72 -4.97 21.78
CA PRO A 225 15.88 -3.78 20.93
C PRO A 225 14.69 -3.61 19.99
N THR A 226 14.15 -2.39 19.98
CA THR A 226 13.01 -1.85 19.24
C THR A 226 13.06 -2.15 17.73
N ARG A 227 12.81 -3.41 17.36
CA ARG A 227 12.75 -3.88 15.97
C ARG A 227 11.32 -4.28 15.63
N LEU A 228 10.80 -3.76 14.52
CA LEU A 228 9.53 -4.20 13.96
C LEU A 228 9.70 -5.58 13.32
N PRO A 229 8.75 -6.50 13.46
CA PRO A 229 8.89 -7.88 13.01
C PRO A 229 8.80 -7.97 11.48
N TRP A 230 8.18 -6.97 10.85
CA TRP A 230 8.07 -6.83 9.41
C TRP A 230 9.20 -6.03 8.74
N LEU A 231 10.13 -5.49 9.52
CA LEU A 231 11.30 -4.77 9.02
C LEU A 231 12.57 -5.58 9.29
N SER A 232 13.63 -5.29 8.54
CA SER A 232 14.94 -5.92 8.74
C SER A 232 15.58 -5.53 10.08
N GLU A 233 16.79 -6.03 10.34
CA GLU A 233 17.59 -5.71 11.53
C GLU A 233 17.79 -4.20 11.80
N GLU A 234 17.66 -3.36 10.78
CA GLU A 234 17.82 -1.91 10.91
C GLU A 234 16.48 -1.15 10.81
N ASN A 235 15.35 -1.81 11.07
CA ASN A 235 14.02 -1.25 10.83
C ASN A 235 13.89 -0.73 9.40
N SER A 236 14.34 -1.52 8.43
CA SER A 236 14.29 -1.19 7.02
C SER A 236 13.49 -2.17 6.18
N ALA A 237 12.81 -1.67 5.16
CA ALA A 237 12.07 -2.48 4.19
C ALA A 237 11.99 -1.81 2.83
N ILE A 238 11.69 -2.60 1.81
CA ILE A 238 11.39 -2.10 0.47
C ILE A 238 9.92 -1.71 0.44
N VAL A 239 9.64 -0.49 0.00
CA VAL A 239 8.31 0.02 -0.30
C VAL A 239 8.29 0.56 -1.71
N HIS A 240 7.12 0.62 -2.32
CA HIS A 240 6.93 1.10 -3.67
C HIS A 240 6.09 2.36 -3.63
N THR A 241 6.60 3.43 -4.24
CA THR A 241 5.88 4.69 -4.39
C THR A 241 5.22 4.77 -5.76
N CYS A 242 4.16 5.59 -5.82
CA CYS A 242 3.43 5.87 -7.04
C CYS A 242 4.35 6.51 -8.08
N ALA A 243 4.50 5.87 -9.24
CA ALA A 243 5.27 6.39 -10.35
C ALA A 243 4.34 6.62 -11.55
N GLY A 244 3.78 7.83 -11.62
CA GLY A 244 2.81 8.21 -12.66
C GLY A 244 1.42 7.59 -12.47
N ALA A 245 0.68 7.41 -13.57
CA ALA A 245 -0.73 7.02 -13.55
C ALA A 245 -0.98 5.50 -13.37
N VAL A 246 0.08 4.67 -13.36
CA VAL A 246 -0.02 3.21 -13.46
C VAL A 246 0.05 2.51 -12.08
N GLY A 247 0.25 3.26 -11.00
CA GLY A 247 0.30 2.75 -9.62
C GLY A 247 1.72 2.65 -9.05
N PRO A 248 1.88 2.00 -7.88
CA PRO A 248 3.18 1.90 -7.19
C PRO A 248 4.15 0.99 -7.95
N SER A 249 5.22 1.58 -8.49
CA SER A 249 6.21 0.85 -9.29
C SER A 249 7.65 1.29 -9.08
N ALA A 250 7.90 2.35 -8.30
CA ALA A 250 9.25 2.79 -7.97
C ALA A 250 9.68 2.23 -6.62
N PRO A 251 10.63 1.27 -6.56
CA PRO A 251 11.10 0.72 -5.30
C PRO A 251 11.97 1.73 -4.55
N HIS A 252 11.69 1.87 -3.27
CA HIS A 252 12.41 2.71 -2.33
C HIS A 252 12.77 1.89 -1.09
N SER A 253 13.92 2.16 -0.49
CA SER A 253 14.25 1.65 0.83
C SER A 253 13.71 2.59 1.90
N MET A 254 12.80 2.12 2.73
CA MET A 254 12.25 2.83 3.87
C MET A 254 13.00 2.42 5.14
N HIS A 255 13.40 3.37 5.97
CA HIS A 255 14.00 3.17 7.28
C HIS A 255 13.25 3.95 8.34
N LEU A 256 12.89 3.30 9.44
CA LEU A 256 12.12 3.91 10.53
C LEU A 256 12.94 3.97 11.83
N ALA A 257 12.88 5.11 12.50
CA ALA A 257 13.44 5.27 13.84
C ALA A 257 12.51 6.08 14.73
N GLU A 258 12.27 5.59 15.94
CA GLU A 258 11.55 6.33 16.96
C GLU A 258 12.44 7.44 17.55
N ILE A 259 12.01 8.70 17.45
CA ILE A 259 12.67 9.82 18.12
C ILE A 259 12.14 9.94 19.54
N ALA A 260 10.82 9.94 19.68
CA ALA A 260 10.09 9.96 20.94
C ALA A 260 8.72 9.28 20.72
N PRO A 261 7.98 8.93 21.78
CA PRO A 261 6.62 8.45 21.66
C PRO A 261 5.77 9.31 20.72
N ARG A 262 5.18 8.67 19.71
CA ARG A 262 4.42 9.28 18.60
C ARG A 262 5.23 10.18 17.65
N ILE A 263 6.56 10.22 17.71
CA ILE A 263 7.41 10.99 16.80
C ILE A 263 8.35 10.04 16.07
N ILE A 264 8.11 9.85 14.78
CA ILE A 264 8.88 8.93 13.93
C ILE A 264 9.70 9.71 12.92
N PHE A 265 10.97 9.33 12.83
CA PHE A 265 11.85 9.72 11.75
C PHE A 265 11.86 8.63 10.67
N VAL A 266 11.59 9.05 9.44
CA VAL A 266 11.53 8.18 8.26
C VAL A 266 12.58 8.65 7.26
N ILE A 267 13.35 7.70 6.74
CA ILE A 267 14.23 7.90 5.59
C ILE A 267 13.71 7.04 4.45
N LEU A 268 13.51 7.66 3.29
CA LEU A 268 13.16 6.98 2.07
C LEU A 268 14.30 7.19 1.06
N VAL A 269 14.98 6.12 0.66
CA VAL A 269 16.06 6.14 -0.33
C VAL A 269 15.51 5.64 -1.66
N ASP A 270 15.63 6.44 -2.72
CA ASP A 270 15.25 6.01 -4.07
C ASP A 270 16.29 5.01 -4.58
N MET A 271 15.83 3.81 -4.95
CA MET A 271 16.70 2.74 -5.44
C MET A 271 17.04 2.89 -6.93
N GLU A 272 16.66 4.01 -7.57
CA GLU A 272 16.95 4.38 -8.96
C GLU A 272 16.38 3.41 -10.02
N LEU A 273 15.44 2.55 -9.63
CA LEU A 273 14.79 1.55 -10.51
C LEU A 273 13.41 1.96 -11.03
N ARG A 274 13.02 3.23 -10.87
CA ARG A 274 11.72 3.79 -11.30
C ARG A 274 11.40 3.48 -12.77
N ASP A 275 12.33 3.78 -13.68
CA ASP A 275 12.17 3.55 -15.12
C ASP A 275 11.92 2.06 -15.43
N VAL A 276 12.63 1.16 -14.74
CA VAL A 276 12.48 -0.30 -14.90
C VAL A 276 11.11 -0.74 -14.39
N GLY A 277 10.70 -0.23 -13.23
CA GLY A 277 9.39 -0.52 -12.64
C GLY A 277 8.24 -0.12 -13.55
N ILE A 278 8.21 1.12 -14.02
CA ILE A 278 7.15 1.63 -14.92
C ILE A 278 7.11 0.83 -16.22
N ALA A 279 8.28 0.58 -16.84
CA ALA A 279 8.36 -0.16 -18.09
C ALA A 279 7.88 -1.61 -17.95
N THR A 280 8.31 -2.28 -16.88
CA THR A 280 7.89 -3.66 -16.57
C THR A 280 6.39 -3.75 -16.33
N GLN A 281 5.81 -2.77 -15.62
CA GLN A 281 4.37 -2.76 -15.36
C GLN A 281 3.56 -2.60 -16.64
N MET A 282 4.00 -1.72 -17.54
CA MET A 282 3.38 -1.59 -18.87
C MET A 282 3.47 -2.89 -19.66
N SER A 283 4.64 -3.54 -19.69
CA SER A 283 4.80 -4.85 -20.36
C SER A 283 3.85 -5.90 -19.78
N ASN A 284 3.72 -5.96 -18.45
CA ASN A 284 2.87 -6.96 -17.80
C ASN A 284 1.37 -6.70 -18.05
N GLN A 285 0.95 -5.43 -18.05
CA GLN A 285 -0.43 -5.05 -18.37
C GLN A 285 -0.82 -5.43 -19.81
N VAL A 286 0.07 -5.15 -20.78
CA VAL A 286 -0.17 -5.53 -22.18
C VAL A 286 -0.16 -7.05 -22.35
N LEU A 287 0.74 -7.76 -21.66
CA LEU A 287 0.80 -9.23 -21.71
C LEU A 287 -0.44 -9.89 -21.08
N SER A 288 -0.94 -9.37 -19.96
CA SER A 288 -2.17 -9.86 -19.32
C SER A 288 -3.37 -9.69 -20.27
N ASN A 289 -3.48 -8.52 -20.91
CA ASN A 289 -4.49 -8.29 -21.95
C ASN A 289 -4.35 -9.26 -23.12
N LEU A 290 -3.13 -9.53 -23.59
CA LEU A 290 -2.86 -10.50 -24.66
C LEU A 290 -3.30 -11.91 -24.27
N ARG A 291 -2.96 -12.36 -23.06
CA ARG A 291 -3.38 -13.69 -22.55
C ARG A 291 -4.89 -13.83 -22.51
N ARG A 292 -5.61 -12.78 -22.09
CA ARG A 292 -7.08 -12.76 -22.13
C ARG A 292 -7.63 -12.86 -23.56
N LEU A 293 -7.05 -12.15 -24.52
CA LEU A 293 -7.46 -12.24 -25.93
C LEU A 293 -7.26 -13.64 -26.51
N LEU A 294 -6.14 -14.29 -26.20
CA LEU A 294 -5.84 -15.66 -26.63
C LEU A 294 -6.88 -16.65 -26.08
N LEU A 295 -7.22 -16.53 -24.78
CA LEU A 295 -8.24 -17.37 -24.14
C LEU A 295 -9.64 -17.18 -24.74
N GLN A 296 -10.00 -15.93 -25.06
CA GLN A 296 -11.28 -15.59 -25.70
C GLN A 296 -11.32 -15.91 -27.20
N ARG A 297 -10.20 -16.35 -27.78
CA ARG A 297 -10.01 -16.54 -29.24
C ARG A 297 -10.37 -15.30 -30.07
N ASN A 298 -10.17 -14.10 -29.49
CA ASN A 298 -10.43 -12.85 -30.17
C ASN A 298 -9.19 -12.45 -31.00
N LEU A 299 -9.18 -12.88 -32.27
CA LEU A 299 -8.01 -12.76 -33.16
C LEU A 299 -7.88 -11.37 -33.83
N GLU A 300 -8.92 -10.53 -33.80
CA GLU A 300 -8.91 -9.24 -34.50
C GLU A 300 -7.91 -8.24 -33.88
N MET A 301 -7.84 -8.22 -32.54
CA MET A 301 -6.96 -7.33 -31.78
C MET A 301 -5.57 -7.92 -31.51
N LEU A 302 -5.32 -9.14 -31.97
CA LEU A 302 -4.08 -9.87 -31.69
C LEU A 302 -2.83 -9.18 -32.29
N PRO A 303 -2.82 -8.75 -33.57
CA PRO A 303 -1.63 -8.13 -34.16
C PRO A 303 -1.23 -6.80 -33.48
N SER A 304 -2.21 -5.94 -33.23
CA SER A 304 -1.97 -4.63 -32.58
C SER A 304 -1.49 -4.78 -31.14
N THR A 305 -2.02 -5.76 -30.40
CA THR A 305 -1.58 -6.06 -29.03
C THR A 305 -0.17 -6.64 -28.99
N LEU A 306 0.20 -7.48 -29.98
CA LEU A 306 1.57 -7.99 -30.11
C LEU A 306 2.58 -6.87 -30.41
N ASP A 307 2.24 -5.94 -31.31
CA ASP A 307 3.11 -4.79 -31.59
C ASP A 307 3.23 -3.85 -30.38
N ALA A 308 2.13 -3.65 -29.63
CA ALA A 308 2.17 -2.91 -28.37
C ALA A 308 3.05 -3.60 -27.31
N LEU A 309 2.99 -4.93 -27.21
CA LEU A 309 3.83 -5.71 -26.30
C LEU A 309 5.30 -5.58 -26.68
N GLU A 310 5.64 -5.65 -27.97
CA GLU A 310 7.01 -5.48 -28.44
C GLU A 310 7.55 -4.08 -28.11
N GLY A 311 6.74 -3.05 -28.34
CA GLY A 311 7.08 -1.68 -27.98
C GLY A 311 7.29 -1.50 -26.46
N ALA A 312 6.43 -2.10 -25.64
CA ALA A 312 6.57 -2.07 -24.19
C ALA A 312 7.83 -2.81 -23.72
N LEU A 313 8.06 -4.03 -24.23
CA LEU A 313 9.25 -4.82 -23.89
C LEU A 313 10.55 -4.13 -24.32
N LYS A 314 10.55 -3.43 -25.46
CA LYS A 314 11.70 -2.62 -25.88
C LYS A 314 12.03 -1.56 -24.82
N LYS A 315 11.03 -0.81 -24.33
CA LYS A 315 11.22 0.15 -23.23
C LYS A 315 11.78 -0.53 -21.98
N THR A 316 11.27 -1.71 -21.63
CA THR A 316 11.77 -2.49 -20.48
C THR A 316 13.24 -2.88 -20.67
N THR A 317 13.63 -3.38 -21.85
CA THR A 317 15.03 -3.73 -22.13
C THR A 317 15.95 -2.51 -22.14
N ASP A 318 15.48 -1.35 -22.62
CA ASP A 318 16.27 -0.13 -22.66
C ASP A 318 16.46 0.44 -21.24
N ALA A 319 15.43 0.39 -20.40
CA ALA A 319 15.50 0.76 -18.98
C ALA A 319 16.46 -0.16 -18.19
N LEU A 320 16.43 -1.47 -18.45
CA LEU A 320 17.35 -2.44 -17.85
C LEU A 320 18.80 -2.16 -18.24
N LYS A 321 19.07 -1.88 -19.52
CA LYS A 321 20.42 -1.53 -20.00
C LYS A 321 20.95 -0.25 -19.36
N LYS A 322 20.11 0.79 -19.24
CA LYS A 322 20.46 2.05 -18.57
C LYS A 322 20.87 1.83 -17.11
N ASN A 323 20.21 0.90 -16.43
CA ASN A 323 20.48 0.52 -15.04
C ASN A 323 21.56 -0.56 -14.87
N LYS A 324 22.31 -0.91 -15.93
CA LYS A 324 23.36 -1.95 -15.91
C LYS A 324 22.87 -3.29 -15.36
N ALA A 325 21.59 -3.61 -15.57
CA ALA A 325 21.00 -4.86 -15.14
C ALA A 325 21.62 -6.06 -15.89
N PRO A 326 21.48 -7.29 -15.37
CA PRO A 326 22.02 -8.49 -15.99
C PRO A 326 21.59 -8.67 -17.46
N ALA A 327 22.56 -8.86 -18.37
CA ALA A 327 22.31 -8.97 -19.81
C ALA A 327 21.43 -10.19 -20.18
N ASN A 328 21.43 -11.22 -19.34
CA ASN A 328 20.59 -12.41 -19.51
C ASN A 328 19.09 -12.09 -19.44
N LEU A 329 18.65 -11.11 -18.64
CA LEU A 329 17.26 -10.69 -18.54
C LEU A 329 16.78 -10.09 -19.87
N CYS A 330 17.59 -9.17 -20.42
CA CYS A 330 17.28 -8.55 -21.72
C CYS A 330 17.22 -9.60 -22.84
N ALA A 331 18.20 -10.50 -22.90
CA ALA A 331 18.23 -11.57 -23.90
C ALA A 331 17.01 -12.50 -23.77
N ARG A 332 16.65 -12.89 -22.54
CA ARG A 332 15.50 -13.76 -22.27
C ARG A 332 14.19 -13.11 -22.74
N LEU A 333 13.96 -11.83 -22.47
CA LEU A 333 12.78 -11.10 -22.95
C LEU A 333 12.71 -11.06 -24.48
N SER A 334 13.82 -10.72 -25.15
CA SER A 334 13.86 -10.65 -26.61
C SER A 334 13.61 -12.01 -27.27
N THR A 335 14.22 -13.09 -26.74
CA THR A 335 14.02 -14.44 -27.26
C THR A 335 12.58 -14.90 -27.08
N ARG A 336 11.98 -14.72 -25.90
CA ARG A 336 10.58 -15.11 -25.65
C ARG A 336 9.60 -14.31 -26.50
N MET A 337 9.90 -13.04 -26.80
CA MET A 337 9.02 -12.22 -27.65
C MET A 337 8.99 -12.75 -29.08
N LEU A 338 10.15 -13.14 -29.60
CA LEU A 338 10.26 -13.73 -30.93
C LEU A 338 9.52 -15.07 -31.02
N GLU A 339 9.63 -15.92 -30.00
CA GLU A 339 8.90 -17.19 -29.92
C GLU A 339 7.38 -16.97 -29.87
N LEU A 340 6.92 -16.04 -29.03
CA LEU A 340 5.50 -15.67 -28.93
C LEU A 340 4.96 -15.16 -30.27
N ARG A 341 5.66 -14.22 -30.92
CA ARG A 341 5.25 -13.66 -32.22
C ARG A 341 5.17 -14.75 -33.30
N LYS A 342 6.13 -15.67 -33.33
CA LYS A 342 6.09 -16.83 -34.24
C LYS A 342 4.88 -17.71 -33.95
N SER A 343 4.64 -18.07 -32.69
CA SER A 343 3.51 -18.95 -32.34
C SER A 343 2.13 -18.36 -32.70
N CYS A 344 1.97 -17.04 -32.66
CA CYS A 344 0.73 -16.36 -33.04
C CYS A 344 0.53 -16.21 -34.56
N THR A 345 1.59 -16.36 -35.37
CA THR A 345 1.54 -16.07 -36.81
C THR A 345 1.78 -17.28 -37.69
N THR A 346 2.51 -18.29 -37.17
CA THR A 346 2.83 -19.51 -37.89
C THR A 346 2.42 -20.73 -37.08
N THR A 347 2.14 -21.84 -37.77
CA THR A 347 1.89 -23.12 -37.12
C THR A 347 3.20 -23.64 -36.51
N THR A 348 3.31 -23.51 -35.19
CA THR A 348 4.44 -23.99 -34.40
C THR A 348 3.99 -25.10 -33.45
N PRO A 349 4.90 -25.97 -32.97
CA PRO A 349 4.53 -27.04 -32.04
C PRO A 349 4.06 -26.55 -30.67
N LEU A 350 4.38 -25.29 -30.31
CA LEU A 350 3.94 -24.66 -29.06
C LEU A 350 2.74 -23.77 -29.34
N THR A 351 1.73 -23.83 -28.47
CA THR A 351 0.55 -22.97 -28.61
C THR A 351 0.86 -21.54 -28.16
N PRO A 352 0.19 -20.51 -28.71
CA PRO A 352 0.34 -19.12 -28.26
C PRO A 352 0.19 -18.91 -26.75
N GLU A 353 -0.66 -19.71 -26.10
CA GLU A 353 -0.89 -19.64 -24.65
C GLU A 353 0.34 -20.11 -23.86
N THR A 354 1.01 -21.17 -24.33
CA THR A 354 2.23 -21.70 -23.70
C THR A 354 3.40 -20.71 -23.82
N THR A 355 3.56 -20.09 -24.98
CA THR A 355 4.61 -19.08 -25.21
C THR A 355 4.32 -17.78 -24.46
N ALA A 356 3.05 -17.38 -24.33
CA ALA A 356 2.64 -16.23 -23.53
C ALA A 356 2.92 -16.46 -22.03
N THR A 357 2.70 -17.68 -21.55
CA THR A 357 3.06 -18.07 -20.17
C THR A 357 4.58 -18.04 -19.96
N ALA A 358 5.36 -18.54 -20.91
CA ALA A 358 6.82 -18.46 -20.85
C ALA A 358 7.36 -17.02 -20.89
N MET A 359 6.67 -16.11 -21.59
CA MET A 359 6.94 -14.68 -21.56
C MET A 359 6.62 -14.08 -20.18
N HIS A 360 5.51 -14.46 -19.57
CA HIS A 360 5.14 -14.01 -18.23
C HIS A 360 6.22 -14.38 -17.21
N THR A 361 6.69 -15.64 -17.20
CA THR A 361 7.80 -16.07 -16.34
C THR A 361 9.12 -15.33 -16.63
N ALA A 362 9.32 -14.84 -17.85
CA ALA A 362 10.47 -14.00 -18.18
C ALA A 362 10.34 -12.58 -17.60
N LEU A 363 9.11 -12.03 -17.57
CA LEU A 363 8.82 -10.76 -16.89
C LEU A 363 8.89 -10.90 -15.37
N GLU A 364 8.45 -12.01 -14.78
CA GLU A 364 8.60 -12.27 -13.34
C GLU A 364 10.07 -12.20 -12.91
N ALA A 365 11.00 -12.75 -13.70
CA ALA A 365 12.42 -12.63 -13.41
C ALA A 365 12.95 -11.18 -13.45
N VAL A 366 12.28 -10.28 -14.16
CA VAL A 366 12.58 -8.83 -14.14
C VAL A 366 11.93 -8.17 -12.93
N ILE A 367 10.72 -8.58 -12.56
CA ILE A 367 10.04 -8.13 -11.35
C ILE A 367 10.85 -8.50 -10.10
N ASP A 368 11.48 -9.67 -10.08
CA ASP A 368 12.40 -10.07 -9.01
C ASP A 368 13.63 -9.13 -8.91
N HIS A 369 14.07 -8.54 -10.03
CA HIS A 369 15.14 -7.54 -10.03
C HIS A 369 14.71 -6.21 -9.39
N LEU A 370 13.40 -5.93 -9.29
CA LEU A 370 12.87 -4.76 -8.58
C LEU A 370 12.90 -4.92 -7.05
N LYS A 371 13.44 -6.03 -6.54
CA LYS A 371 13.75 -6.25 -5.13
C LYS A 371 15.26 -6.14 -4.88
N PRO A 372 15.86 -4.94 -4.94
CA PRO A 372 17.28 -4.76 -4.65
C PRO A 372 17.58 -5.02 -3.17
N ASP A 373 18.85 -5.28 -2.86
CA ASP A 373 19.30 -5.38 -1.47
C ASP A 373 19.07 -4.07 -0.73
N ILE A 374 18.52 -4.18 0.48
CA ILE A 374 18.24 -3.02 1.32
C ILE A 374 19.58 -2.46 1.84
N PRO A 375 19.90 -1.19 1.58
CA PRO A 375 21.14 -0.60 2.05
C PRO A 375 21.16 -0.49 3.59
N SER A 376 22.29 -0.76 4.22
CA SER A 376 22.49 -0.50 5.65
C SER A 376 22.80 0.98 5.90
N LEU A 377 22.08 1.62 6.83
CA LEU A 377 22.24 3.04 7.15
C LEU A 377 22.69 3.25 8.60
N LYS A 378 23.79 3.99 8.79
CA LYS A 378 24.27 4.40 10.12
C LYS A 378 23.43 5.55 10.68
N MET A 379 22.27 5.24 11.25
CA MET A 379 21.31 6.23 11.76
C MET A 379 21.54 6.67 13.21
N SER A 380 22.40 5.98 13.96
CA SER A 380 22.51 6.15 15.42
C SER A 380 22.87 7.57 15.88
N GLN A 381 23.78 8.24 15.17
CA GLN A 381 24.22 9.60 15.50
C GLN A 381 23.16 10.65 15.07
N PRO A 382 22.69 10.66 13.81
CA PRO A 382 21.62 11.57 13.37
C PRO A 382 20.36 11.48 14.23
N VAL A 383 19.95 10.28 14.65
CA VAL A 383 18.79 10.08 15.53
C VAL A 383 19.02 10.70 16.91
N LYS A 384 20.23 10.58 17.49
CA LYS A 384 20.57 11.21 18.78
C LYS A 384 20.52 12.74 18.69
N GLU A 385 21.02 13.30 17.59
CA GLU A 385 20.99 14.75 17.37
C GLU A 385 19.56 15.26 17.18
N LEU A 386 18.76 14.57 16.36
CA LEU A 386 17.33 14.85 16.20
C LEU A 386 16.59 14.81 17.54
N ARG A 387 16.85 13.80 18.39
CA ARG A 387 16.28 13.71 19.74
C ARG A 387 16.65 14.92 20.60
N THR A 388 17.91 15.35 20.53
CA THR A 388 18.41 16.49 21.32
C THR A 388 17.76 17.81 20.88
N ILE A 389 17.67 18.04 19.57
CA ILE A 389 17.09 19.28 19.02
C ILE A 389 15.57 19.33 19.24
N LEU A 390 14.88 18.19 19.12
CA LEU A 390 13.43 18.12 19.27
C LEU A 390 12.99 18.02 20.74
N ALA A 391 13.88 17.70 21.68
CA ALA A 391 13.55 17.54 23.10
C ALA A 391 12.68 18.67 23.68
N PRO A 392 12.96 19.97 23.44
CA PRO A 392 12.13 21.06 23.96
C PRO A 392 10.71 21.10 23.39
N TYR A 393 10.49 20.47 22.24
CA TYR A 393 9.22 20.49 21.52
C TYR A 393 8.42 19.19 21.69
N VAL A 394 8.99 18.14 22.31
CA VAL A 394 8.36 16.81 22.38
C VAL A 394 6.96 16.88 23.00
N ASP A 395 6.79 17.57 24.12
CA ASP A 395 5.48 17.64 24.80
C ASP A 395 4.46 18.43 23.96
N PHE A 396 4.88 19.54 23.35
CA PHE A 396 4.06 20.28 22.40
C PHE A 396 3.64 19.41 21.19
N LEU A 397 4.57 18.67 20.62
CA LEU A 397 4.31 17.80 19.46
C LEU A 397 3.43 16.61 19.83
N ARG A 398 3.60 16.01 21.01
CA ARG A 398 2.71 14.95 21.51
C ARG A 398 1.28 15.44 21.63
N VAL A 399 1.08 16.64 22.18
CA VAL A 399 -0.23 17.28 22.26
C VAL A 399 -0.82 17.51 20.86
N LYS A 400 0.00 17.97 19.90
CA LYS A 400 -0.43 18.15 18.50
C LYS A 400 -0.71 16.84 17.76
N ALA A 401 -0.08 15.74 18.19
CA ALA A 401 -0.33 14.41 17.64
C ALA A 401 -1.75 13.93 17.99
N MET A 402 -2.19 14.14 19.23
CA MET A 402 -3.45 13.61 19.73
C MET A 402 -4.67 14.16 18.96
N ARG A 403 -5.64 13.27 18.71
CA ARG A 403 -6.99 13.55 18.21
C ARG A 403 -7.90 14.22 19.25
N TYR A 404 -7.45 14.36 20.49
CA TYR A 404 -8.21 14.87 21.62
C TYR A 404 -7.38 15.89 22.40
N PHE A 405 -7.66 17.17 22.20
CA PHE A 405 -7.13 18.21 23.06
C PHE A 405 -8.21 18.66 24.03
N SER A 406 -8.25 18.04 25.20
CA SER A 406 -8.79 18.70 26.40
C SER A 406 -7.59 19.20 27.19
N LEU A 407 -7.42 20.52 27.31
CA LEU A 407 -6.55 21.12 28.31
C LEU A 407 -7.15 20.82 29.69
N GLY A 408 -6.88 19.62 30.20
CA GLY A 408 -7.04 19.32 31.62
C GLY A 408 -5.95 20.05 32.39
N SER A 409 -6.15 21.34 32.66
CA SER A 409 -5.56 21.94 33.87
C SER A 409 -6.25 21.30 35.07
N GLY A 410 -5.49 21.03 36.13
CA GLY A 410 -5.89 20.22 37.27
C GLY A 410 -7.20 20.62 37.96
N GLU A 411 -7.63 19.74 38.86
CA GLU A 411 -8.79 19.90 39.75
C GLU A 411 -8.94 21.36 40.22
N MET A 412 -10.11 21.95 39.96
CA MET A 412 -10.47 23.37 40.14
C MET A 412 -9.99 24.32 39.03
N ASP A 413 -10.64 24.28 37.87
CA ASP A 413 -11.34 25.46 37.34
C ASP A 413 -12.12 25.14 36.06
N SER A 414 -13.42 25.42 36.10
CA SER A 414 -14.39 25.31 35.02
C SER A 414 -14.12 26.35 33.92
N GLY A 415 -13.21 26.03 33.00
CA GLY A 415 -12.85 26.95 31.92
C GLY A 415 -11.96 26.37 30.83
N SER A 416 -12.33 25.23 30.25
CA SER A 416 -11.65 24.71 29.05
C SER A 416 -11.83 25.69 27.88
N LEU A 417 -10.76 26.39 27.50
CA LEU A 417 -10.64 27.13 26.24
C LEU A 417 -10.30 26.13 25.12
N THR A 418 -11.25 25.27 24.80
CA THR A 418 -11.20 24.41 23.61
C THR A 418 -12.07 25.01 22.50
N LEU A 419 -11.81 24.63 21.25
CA LEU A 419 -12.64 24.95 20.08
C LEU A 419 -14.14 24.69 20.36
N HIS A 420 -14.43 23.76 21.27
CA HIS A 420 -15.70 23.49 21.94
C HIS A 420 -16.52 24.73 22.32
N LYS A 421 -15.95 25.70 23.07
CA LYS A 421 -16.70 26.90 23.51
C LYS A 421 -17.08 27.80 22.33
N TYR A 422 -16.24 27.80 21.30
CA TYR A 422 -16.43 28.55 20.05
C TYR A 422 -17.47 27.89 19.13
N VAL A 423 -17.52 26.55 19.09
CA VAL A 423 -18.48 25.77 18.29
C VAL A 423 -19.87 25.75 18.95
N GLU A 424 -19.93 25.71 20.29
CA GLU A 424 -21.18 25.86 21.04
C GLU A 424 -21.79 27.27 20.88
N GLU A 425 -20.97 28.34 20.94
CA GLU A 425 -21.46 29.72 20.75
C GLU A 425 -21.82 30.04 19.30
N PHE A 426 -21.17 29.38 18.32
CA PHE A 426 -21.37 29.65 16.89
C PHE A 426 -21.45 28.36 16.04
N PRO A 427 -22.53 27.55 16.17
CA PRO A 427 -22.66 26.26 15.48
C PRO A 427 -22.69 26.37 13.95
N GLY A 428 -22.85 27.57 13.39
CA GLY A 428 -22.81 27.83 11.95
C GLY A 428 -21.43 28.10 11.36
N LEU A 429 -20.39 28.36 12.17
CA LEU A 429 -19.17 29.02 11.70
C LEU A 429 -18.07 28.10 11.15
N ILE A 430 -18.19 26.77 11.33
CA ILE A 430 -17.13 25.83 10.95
C ILE A 430 -17.73 24.72 10.08
N HIS A 431 -17.91 25.01 8.78
CA HIS A 431 -18.42 24.06 7.78
C HIS A 431 -17.55 23.99 6.52
N PHE A 432 -16.26 24.27 6.61
CA PHE A 432 -15.38 24.23 5.45
C PHE A 432 -14.35 23.11 5.60
N VAL A 433 -14.62 21.99 4.93
CA VAL A 433 -13.56 21.08 4.50
C VAL A 433 -12.94 21.74 3.27
N TYR A 434 -11.78 22.36 3.44
CA TYR A 434 -11.01 22.85 2.30
C TYR A 434 -10.27 21.68 1.68
N VAL A 435 -10.65 21.35 0.45
CA VAL A 435 -10.03 20.30 -0.36
C VAL A 435 -9.18 20.97 -1.43
N ASP A 436 -7.87 21.01 -1.22
CA ASP A 436 -6.93 21.36 -2.28
C ASP A 436 -6.72 20.12 -3.17
N ARG A 437 -7.46 20.09 -4.27
CA ARG A 437 -7.39 19.00 -5.27
C ARG A 437 -6.10 19.01 -6.08
N THR A 438 -5.35 20.11 -6.11
CA THR A 438 -4.07 20.21 -6.81
C THR A 438 -2.92 19.60 -6.01
N THR A 439 -2.98 19.71 -4.68
CA THR A 439 -1.95 19.16 -3.79
C THR A 439 -2.41 17.93 -3.02
N GLY A 440 -3.67 17.50 -3.19
CA GLY A 440 -4.30 16.40 -2.45
C GLY A 440 -4.45 16.69 -0.96
N ARG A 441 -4.46 17.97 -0.56
CA ARG A 441 -4.47 18.38 0.85
C ARG A 441 -5.89 18.64 1.32
N PHE A 442 -6.17 18.20 2.53
CA PHE A 442 -7.42 18.47 3.22
C PHE A 442 -7.13 19.32 4.45
N LEU A 443 -7.72 20.50 4.51
CA LEU A 443 -7.81 21.28 5.74
C LEU A 443 -9.24 21.17 6.23
N ALA A 444 -9.46 20.25 7.17
CA ALA A 444 -10.73 20.11 7.87
C ALA A 444 -10.54 20.60 9.32
N PRO A 445 -11.58 21.21 9.92
CA PRO A 445 -11.63 21.41 11.36
C PRO A 445 -11.59 20.06 12.08
N ASP A 446 -11.07 20.03 13.29
CA ASP A 446 -11.02 18.80 14.09
C ASP A 446 -12.45 18.35 14.43
N MET A 447 -12.88 17.22 13.87
CA MET A 447 -14.28 16.74 13.87
C MET A 447 -14.61 15.85 15.07
N ALA A 448 -13.72 15.73 16.06
CA ALA A 448 -13.90 14.83 17.19
C ALA A 448 -15.19 15.11 18.01
N ASP A 449 -15.60 16.38 18.11
CA ASP A 449 -16.82 16.77 18.86
C ASP A 449 -18.10 16.78 18.00
N CYS A 450 -17.99 16.56 16.68
CA CYS A 450 -19.12 16.48 15.75
C CYS A 450 -19.53 15.03 15.42
N ALA A 451 -18.91 14.03 16.05
CA ALA A 451 -19.18 12.61 15.79
C ALA A 451 -20.66 12.23 16.02
N ASP A 452 -21.33 12.90 16.97
CA ASP A 452 -22.77 12.74 17.21
C ASP A 452 -23.64 13.53 16.23
N MET A 453 -23.09 14.55 15.55
CA MET A 453 -23.82 15.38 14.58
C MET A 453 -23.69 14.89 13.14
N LEU A 454 -22.61 14.19 12.79
CA LEU A 454 -22.37 13.65 11.45
C LEU A 454 -21.77 12.26 11.57
N SER A 455 -22.60 11.23 11.43
CA SER A 455 -22.12 9.84 11.40
C SER A 455 -21.06 9.68 10.28
N PRO A 456 -20.11 8.74 10.42
CA PRO A 456 -19.16 8.41 9.36
C PRO A 456 -19.86 8.17 8.02
N ASP A 457 -21.06 7.61 8.02
CA ASP A 457 -21.91 7.42 6.84
C ASP A 457 -22.42 8.72 6.24
N THR A 458 -22.75 9.71 7.06
CA THR A 458 -23.22 11.03 6.61
C THR A 458 -22.08 11.82 5.98
N ILE A 459 -20.88 11.78 6.56
CA ILE A 459 -19.69 12.39 5.97
C ILE A 459 -19.34 11.68 4.66
N ARG A 460 -19.30 10.35 4.67
CA ARG A 460 -19.04 9.53 3.47
C ARG A 460 -20.05 9.82 2.35
N GLY A 461 -21.35 9.87 2.68
CA GLY A 461 -22.41 10.20 1.73
C GLY A 461 -22.29 11.62 1.17
N THR A 462 -21.93 12.59 2.00
CA THR A 462 -21.75 14.00 1.58
C THR A 462 -20.55 14.15 0.66
N VAL A 463 -19.42 13.52 1.00
CA VAL A 463 -18.21 13.50 0.16
C VAL A 463 -18.50 12.80 -1.16
N SER A 464 -19.09 11.60 -1.17
CA SER A 464 -19.47 10.90 -2.40
C SER A 464 -20.39 11.72 -3.29
N ARG A 465 -21.43 12.37 -2.74
CA ARG A 465 -22.34 13.27 -3.50
C ARG A 465 -21.61 14.47 -4.11
N SER A 466 -20.67 15.06 -3.39
CA SER A 466 -19.87 16.18 -3.90
C SER A 466 -18.95 15.77 -5.06
N PHE A 467 -18.56 14.49 -5.15
CA PHE A 467 -17.87 13.93 -6.30
C PHE A 467 -18.80 13.46 -7.43
N THR A 468 -20.09 13.20 -7.15
CA THR A 468 -21.05 12.73 -8.17
C THR A 468 -21.56 13.85 -9.07
N TYR A 469 -21.55 15.10 -8.60
CA TYR A 469 -21.97 16.29 -9.37
C TYR A 469 -20.96 16.75 -10.44
N VAL A 470 -19.89 15.99 -10.66
CA VAL A 470 -18.92 16.21 -11.73
C VAL A 470 -18.86 14.96 -12.61
N ARG A 471 -19.86 14.81 -13.46
CA ARG A 471 -19.73 14.10 -14.73
C ARG A 471 -19.97 15.09 -15.86
#